data_AF-A0AAN7YLE5-F1
#
_entry.id   AF-A0AAN7YLE5-F1
#
_cell.length_a   1.000
_cell.length_b   1.000
_cell.length_c   1.000
_cell.angle_alpha   90.00
_cell.angle_beta   90.00
_cell.angle_gamma   90.00
#
_symmetry.space_group_name_H-M   'P 1'
#
loop_
_entity.id
_entity.type
_entity.pdbx_description
1 polymer ?
#
loop_
_entity_poly.entity_id
_entity_poly.type
_entity_poly.pdbx_seq_one_letter_code
_entity_poly.pdbx_strand_id
1 'polypeptide(L)'
;MPGNEALAVNGFLSNAPIESSNTVIYADNAITVNGSDWYFTVCAVMMVATLAFVGLALTQPRQKRIFHYITAAITMVASIAYFSMGSNLGWTPILVEFVRTNPKVGGLQREIFYVRYIDWVITTPLLLMDLLLTAALPWPTVLFVILVDEVMIVTGLVGALVTSSYKWGYFTFGCVALCYVLYVLIFEARNHANVMGKDVGKTFLICGSLTALLWTLYPIAWGLCEGGNVISSDSEAIFYGILDLFAKPVFGALLIWGHKGIDPARLGLNIHDYDEKDMAINNKNGASNGTNDAVQEPATV
;
A
#
# COMPACT_ATOMS: atom_id res chain seq x y z
N MET A 1 35.40 -0.05 -1.35
CA MET A 1 34.29 0.06 -2.32
C MET A 1 33.78 1.49 -2.21
N PRO A 2 33.50 2.20 -3.32
CA PRO A 2 32.78 3.47 -3.18
C PRO A 2 31.45 3.17 -2.48
N GLY A 3 31.07 4.04 -1.55
CA GLY A 3 29.86 3.88 -0.75
C GLY A 3 28.62 4.15 -1.58
N ASN A 4 27.50 4.41 -0.91
CA ASN A 4 26.31 4.92 -1.59
C ASN A 4 26.55 6.35 -2.08
N GLU A 5 26.57 6.53 -3.41
CA GLU A 5 26.81 7.81 -4.09
C GLU A 5 25.50 8.47 -4.59
N ALA A 6 24.33 8.00 -4.17
CA ALA A 6 23.04 8.48 -4.69
C ALA A 6 22.88 10.00 -4.57
N LEU A 7 23.29 10.59 -3.43
CA LEU A 7 23.25 12.03 -3.20
C LEU A 7 24.32 12.78 -4.00
N ALA A 8 25.43 12.15 -4.38
CA ALA A 8 26.44 12.79 -5.23
C ALA A 8 26.01 12.81 -6.70
N VAL A 9 25.34 11.74 -7.14
CA VAL A 9 24.87 11.58 -8.53
C VAL A 9 23.56 12.33 -8.78
N ASN A 10 22.62 12.23 -7.84
CA ASN A 10 21.26 12.79 -7.96
C ASN A 10 21.01 13.94 -6.98
N GLY A 11 22.01 14.37 -6.21
CA GLY A 11 21.91 15.61 -5.44
C GLY A 11 22.00 16.80 -6.38
N PHE A 12 21.06 17.72 -6.24
CA PHE A 12 21.14 18.99 -6.96
C PHE A 12 22.33 19.78 -6.43
N LEU A 13 23.33 19.96 -7.30
CA LEU A 13 24.64 20.52 -7.00
C LEU A 13 24.55 21.86 -6.25
N SER A 14 25.23 21.93 -5.11
CA SER A 14 25.39 23.13 -4.28
C SER A 14 26.32 24.21 -4.86
N ASN A 15 26.83 24.05 -6.11
CA ASN A 15 27.92 24.89 -6.63
C ASN A 15 27.83 25.25 -8.12
N ALA A 16 26.65 25.28 -8.75
CA ALA A 16 26.55 25.84 -10.10
C ALA A 16 26.79 27.37 -10.05
N PRO A 17 27.73 27.94 -10.83
CA PRO A 17 27.89 29.38 -10.94
C PRO A 17 26.56 29.99 -11.39
N ILE A 18 26.21 31.15 -10.83
CA ILE A 18 25.03 31.93 -11.19
C ILE A 18 25.24 32.47 -12.61
N GLU A 19 25.03 31.65 -13.62
CA GLU A 19 24.89 32.09 -15.00
C GLU A 19 23.61 31.51 -15.61
N SER A 20 22.63 32.41 -15.74
CA SER A 20 21.44 32.31 -16.58
C SER A 20 20.45 31.16 -16.30
N SER A 21 19.31 31.55 -15.70
CA SER A 21 17.99 31.04 -16.07
C SER A 21 17.63 29.59 -15.75
N ASN A 22 18.32 28.90 -14.84
CA ASN A 22 17.85 27.63 -14.28
C ASN A 22 17.85 27.71 -12.74
N THR A 23 16.66 27.77 -12.14
CA THR A 23 16.47 27.70 -10.69
C THR A 23 17.12 26.43 -10.15
N VAL A 24 18.26 26.58 -9.46
CA VAL A 24 18.87 25.46 -8.74
C VAL A 24 17.91 25.07 -7.62
N ILE A 25 17.32 23.88 -7.73
CA ILE A 25 16.39 23.29 -6.76
C ILE A 25 17.23 22.82 -5.57
N TYR A 26 17.19 23.55 -4.45
CA TYR A 26 17.94 23.23 -3.24
C TYR A 26 17.02 23.03 -2.04
N ALA A 27 17.36 22.09 -1.16
CA ALA A 27 16.72 21.90 0.14
C ALA A 27 17.79 21.97 1.23
N ASP A 28 17.59 22.82 2.23
CA ASP A 28 18.48 22.94 3.39
C ASP A 28 18.38 21.71 4.30
N ASN A 29 17.15 21.24 4.52
CA ASN A 29 16.85 20.04 5.26
C ASN A 29 16.52 18.91 4.28
N ALA A 30 17.57 18.22 3.84
CA ALA A 30 17.54 17.06 2.95
C ALA A 30 18.08 15.82 3.67
N ILE A 31 17.82 14.65 3.11
CA ILE A 31 18.42 13.40 3.61
C ILE A 31 19.94 13.42 3.48
N THR A 32 20.60 12.64 4.33
CA THR A 32 22.02 12.34 4.23
C THR A 32 22.22 10.99 3.54
N VAL A 33 23.48 10.60 3.33
CA VAL A 33 23.84 9.25 2.84
C VAL A 33 23.22 8.17 3.74
N ASN A 34 23.16 8.40 5.06
CA ASN A 34 22.53 7.45 5.99
C ASN A 34 21.01 7.33 5.78
N GLY A 35 20.32 8.44 5.49
CA GLY A 35 18.90 8.43 5.14
C GLY A 35 18.62 7.68 3.84
N SER A 36 19.50 7.86 2.85
CA SER A 36 19.45 7.12 1.58
C SER A 36 19.74 5.62 1.76
N ASP A 37 20.75 5.25 2.54
CA ASP A 37 21.05 3.85 2.90
C ASP A 37 19.87 3.17 3.60
N TRP A 38 19.18 3.91 4.48
CA TRP A 38 17.97 3.43 5.12
C TRP A 38 16.84 3.17 4.12
N TYR A 39 16.59 4.09 3.19
CA TYR A 39 15.59 3.86 2.14
C TYR A 39 15.94 2.68 1.24
N PHE A 40 17.21 2.48 0.87
CA PHE A 40 17.64 1.27 0.15
C PHE A 40 17.44 -0.01 0.98
N THR A 41 17.64 0.05 2.29
CA THR A 41 17.37 -1.07 3.20
C THR A 41 15.88 -1.43 3.18
N VAL A 42 14.99 -0.44 3.31
CA VAL A 42 13.54 -0.67 3.22
C VAL A 42 13.14 -1.20 1.84
N CYS A 43 13.70 -0.64 0.76
CA CYS A 43 13.53 -1.14 -0.61
C CYS A 43 13.85 -2.64 -0.72
N ALA A 44 15.01 -3.06 -0.20
CA ALA A 44 15.44 -4.45 -0.23
C ALA A 44 14.46 -5.37 0.52
N VAL A 45 13.98 -4.96 1.70
CA VAL A 45 12.99 -5.74 2.47
C VAL A 45 11.66 -5.85 1.72
N MET A 46 11.17 -4.75 1.12
CA MET A 46 9.95 -4.74 0.30
C MET A 46 10.07 -5.66 -0.92
N MET A 47 11.24 -5.65 -1.58
CA MET A 47 11.50 -6.52 -2.73
C MET A 47 11.53 -8.00 -2.32
N VAL A 48 12.19 -8.34 -1.21
CA VAL A 48 12.19 -9.72 -0.68
C VAL A 48 10.77 -10.17 -0.31
N ALA A 49 9.99 -9.31 0.35
CA ALA A 49 8.60 -9.62 0.68
C ALA A 49 7.75 -9.85 -0.57
N THR A 50 7.93 -9.04 -1.61
CA THR A 50 7.27 -9.22 -2.92
C THR A 50 7.57 -10.60 -3.50
N LEU A 51 8.85 -10.97 -3.58
CA LEU A 51 9.26 -12.27 -4.09
C LEU A 51 8.70 -13.43 -3.24
N ALA A 52 8.66 -13.27 -1.92
CA ALA A 52 8.07 -14.26 -1.02
C ALA A 52 6.57 -14.43 -1.25
N PHE A 53 5.81 -13.34 -1.36
CA PHE A 53 4.36 -13.39 -1.57
C PHE A 53 3.99 -13.93 -2.94
N VAL A 54 4.72 -13.56 -4.00
CA VAL A 54 4.58 -14.18 -5.33
C VAL A 54 4.92 -15.66 -5.27
N GLY A 55 6.04 -16.03 -4.65
CA GLY A 55 6.46 -17.42 -4.49
C GLY A 55 5.40 -18.27 -3.78
N LEU A 56 4.81 -17.74 -2.70
CA LEU A 56 3.68 -18.37 -2.01
C LEU A 56 2.43 -18.47 -2.89
N ALA A 57 2.10 -17.42 -3.65
CA ALA A 57 0.97 -17.44 -4.59
C ALA A 57 1.09 -18.60 -5.60
N LEU A 58 2.29 -18.85 -6.12
CA LEU A 58 2.55 -19.90 -7.09
C LEU A 58 2.28 -21.31 -6.55
N THR A 59 2.30 -21.50 -5.23
CA THR A 59 1.95 -22.78 -4.58
C THR A 59 0.44 -23.02 -4.43
N GLN A 60 -0.39 -22.01 -4.70
CA GLN A 60 -1.84 -22.08 -4.55
C GLN A 60 -2.55 -22.23 -5.91
N PRO A 61 -3.74 -22.85 -5.98
CA PRO A 61 -4.59 -22.77 -7.15
C PRO A 61 -4.93 -21.32 -7.51
N ARG A 62 -5.12 -21.01 -8.80
CA ARG A 62 -5.29 -19.63 -9.30
C ARG A 62 -6.40 -18.85 -8.61
N GLN A 63 -7.51 -19.52 -8.31
CA GLN A 63 -8.70 -18.97 -7.64
C GLN A 63 -8.42 -18.54 -6.19
N LYS A 64 -7.32 -19.01 -5.58
CA LYS A 64 -6.94 -18.73 -4.19
C LYS A 64 -5.83 -17.69 -4.04
N ARG A 65 -5.36 -17.11 -5.16
CA ARG A 65 -4.19 -16.21 -5.17
C ARG A 65 -4.50 -14.75 -4.89
N ILE A 66 -5.77 -14.34 -4.81
CA ILE A 66 -6.17 -12.94 -4.74
C ILE A 66 -5.42 -12.14 -3.66
N PHE A 67 -5.47 -12.58 -2.39
CA PHE A 67 -4.78 -11.90 -1.29
C PHE A 67 -3.25 -11.94 -1.44
N HIS A 68 -2.69 -13.01 -2.02
CA HIS A 68 -1.25 -13.07 -2.27
C HIS A 68 -0.82 -12.04 -3.32
N TYR A 69 -1.61 -11.85 -4.37
CA TYR A 69 -1.32 -10.87 -5.42
C TYR A 69 -1.53 -9.44 -4.96
N ILE A 70 -2.58 -9.15 -4.18
CA ILE A 70 -2.78 -7.80 -3.62
C ILE A 70 -1.62 -7.44 -2.68
N THR A 71 -1.29 -8.33 -1.74
CA THR A 71 -0.17 -8.13 -0.82
C THR A 71 1.18 -8.03 -1.56
N ALA A 72 1.44 -8.85 -2.58
CA ALA A 72 2.64 -8.73 -3.40
C ALA A 72 2.70 -7.41 -4.17
N ALA A 73 1.57 -6.94 -4.71
CA ALA A 73 1.50 -5.65 -5.40
C ALA A 73 1.81 -4.49 -4.46
N ILE A 74 1.32 -4.54 -3.21
CA ILE A 74 1.63 -3.54 -2.18
C ILE A 74 3.14 -3.41 -1.96
N THR A 75 3.82 -4.53 -1.71
CA THR A 75 5.27 -4.49 -1.46
C THR A 75 6.08 -4.21 -2.73
N MET A 76 5.56 -4.57 -3.91
CA MET A 76 6.21 -4.29 -5.19
C MET A 76 6.24 -2.78 -5.45
N VAL A 77 5.09 -2.11 -5.34
CA VAL A 77 5.00 -0.66 -5.52
C VAL A 77 5.88 0.06 -4.49
N ALA A 78 5.81 -0.36 -3.23
CA ALA A 78 6.65 0.19 -2.18
C ALA A 78 8.14 0.02 -2.49
N SER A 79 8.57 -1.14 -2.98
CA SER A 79 9.98 -1.35 -3.34
C SER A 79 10.48 -0.34 -4.38
N ILE A 80 9.65 -0.01 -5.38
CA ILE A 80 9.99 0.97 -6.42
C ILE A 80 10.05 2.39 -5.83
N ALA A 81 9.07 2.76 -5.00
CA ALA A 81 9.05 4.07 -4.37
C ALA A 81 10.23 4.27 -3.40
N TYR A 82 10.56 3.26 -2.59
CA TYR A 82 11.73 3.29 -1.72
C TYR A 82 13.05 3.28 -2.50
N PHE A 83 13.11 2.63 -3.67
CA PHE A 83 14.24 2.77 -4.59
C PHE A 83 14.39 4.22 -5.08
N SER A 84 13.29 4.89 -5.45
CA SER A 84 13.32 6.30 -5.85
C SER A 84 13.81 7.20 -4.72
N MET A 85 13.26 7.06 -3.50
CA MET A 85 13.69 7.85 -2.34
C MET A 85 15.14 7.56 -1.95
N GLY A 86 15.56 6.29 -1.94
CA GLY A 86 16.95 5.90 -1.70
C GLY A 86 17.90 6.46 -2.76
N SER A 87 17.46 6.52 -4.01
CA SER A 87 18.23 7.14 -5.09
C SER A 87 18.20 8.68 -5.06
N ASN A 88 17.60 9.30 -4.04
CA ASN A 88 17.42 10.75 -3.94
C ASN A 88 16.59 11.36 -5.09
N LEU A 89 15.57 10.63 -5.55
CA LEU A 89 14.67 11.02 -6.64
C LEU A 89 13.22 11.15 -6.14
N GLY A 90 12.39 11.86 -6.91
CA GLY A 90 10.96 11.96 -6.61
C GLY A 90 10.62 12.88 -5.44
N TRP A 91 11.38 13.96 -5.28
CA TRP A 91 11.18 14.98 -4.26
C TRP A 91 11.19 16.40 -4.84
N THR A 92 10.71 17.36 -4.04
CA THR A 92 10.76 18.81 -4.35
C THR A 92 11.00 19.62 -3.07
N PRO A 93 11.73 20.75 -3.11
CA PRO A 93 11.94 21.59 -1.95
C PRO A 93 10.71 22.47 -1.70
N ILE A 94 10.25 22.50 -0.45
CA ILE A 94 9.12 23.31 -0.01
C ILE A 94 9.58 24.26 1.09
N LEU A 95 9.16 25.52 1.01
CA LEU A 95 9.43 26.50 2.07
C LEU A 95 8.75 26.06 3.37
N VAL A 96 9.51 26.02 4.46
CA VAL A 96 9.00 25.65 5.77
C VAL A 96 8.22 26.80 6.39
N GLU A 97 7.09 26.50 7.02
CA GLU A 97 6.30 27.49 7.77
C GLU A 97 7.04 27.85 9.07
N PHE A 98 7.62 26.85 9.73
CA PHE A 98 8.32 27.00 11.01
C PHE A 98 9.83 26.82 10.82
N VAL A 99 10.55 27.94 10.73
CA VAL A 99 12.01 27.96 10.70
C VAL A 99 12.54 27.54 12.07
N ARG A 100 13.47 26.58 12.08
CA ARG A 100 14.05 26.03 13.31
C ARG A 100 15.50 26.47 13.46
N THR A 101 15.93 26.64 14.72
CA THR A 101 17.32 26.98 15.07
C THR A 101 18.23 25.76 15.22
N ASN A 102 17.66 24.57 15.38
CA ASN A 102 18.44 23.33 15.46
C ASN A 102 19.09 23.04 14.09
N PRO A 103 20.42 22.86 14.02
CA PRO A 103 21.14 22.68 12.75
C PRO A 103 20.73 21.42 11.96
N LYS A 104 20.09 20.42 12.60
CA LYS A 104 19.61 19.21 11.90
C LYS A 104 18.29 19.41 11.12
N VAL A 105 17.57 20.50 11.40
CA VAL A 105 16.24 20.81 10.82
C VAL A 105 16.13 22.28 10.38
N GLY A 106 17.25 23.01 10.45
CA GLY A 106 17.34 24.42 10.11
C GLY A 106 17.29 24.64 8.60
N GLY A 107 17.16 25.91 8.23
CA GLY A 107 17.01 26.33 6.83
C GLY A 107 15.59 26.74 6.48
N LEU A 108 15.43 27.18 5.24
CA LEU A 108 14.17 27.71 4.70
C LEU A 108 13.44 26.68 3.86
N GLN A 109 14.14 25.72 3.26
CA GLN A 109 13.57 24.72 2.38
C GLN A 109 13.77 23.31 2.93
N ARG A 110 12.68 22.54 2.96
CA ARG A 110 12.69 21.10 3.30
C ARG A 110 12.48 20.27 2.05
N GLU A 111 13.23 19.19 1.94
CA GLU A 111 13.00 18.14 0.95
C GLU A 111 11.72 17.37 1.25
N ILE A 112 10.78 17.35 0.30
CA ILE A 112 9.52 16.60 0.40
C ILE A 112 9.49 15.53 -0.68
N PHE A 113 9.56 14.26 -0.28
CA PHE A 113 9.43 13.10 -1.17
C PHE A 113 7.97 12.87 -1.58
N TYR A 114 7.50 13.58 -2.61
CA TYR A 114 6.15 13.39 -3.15
C TYR A 114 5.92 11.96 -3.69
N VAL A 115 6.98 11.24 -4.09
CA VAL A 115 6.90 9.83 -4.51
C VAL A 115 6.34 8.92 -3.41
N ARG A 116 6.50 9.28 -2.13
CA ARG A 116 5.89 8.55 -1.01
C ARG A 116 4.36 8.58 -1.07
N TYR A 117 3.80 9.71 -1.44
CA TYR A 117 2.35 9.83 -1.60
C TYR A 117 1.86 9.12 -2.86
N ILE A 118 2.67 9.04 -3.92
CA ILE A 118 2.37 8.21 -5.09
C ILE A 118 2.33 6.72 -4.71
N ASP A 119 3.25 6.25 -3.87
CA ASP A 119 3.18 4.91 -3.28
C ASP A 119 1.88 4.72 -2.51
N TRP A 120 1.52 5.66 -1.64
CA TRP A 120 0.31 5.54 -0.83
C TRP A 120 -0.98 5.55 -1.64
N VAL A 121 -1.10 6.40 -2.67
CA VAL A 121 -2.24 6.40 -3.61
C VAL A 121 -2.49 5.01 -4.22
N ILE A 122 -1.45 4.18 -4.35
CA ILE A 122 -1.62 2.82 -4.89
C ILE A 122 -1.76 1.79 -3.76
N THR A 123 -0.92 1.89 -2.73
CA THR A 123 -0.81 0.83 -1.71
C THR A 123 -1.88 0.90 -0.64
N THR A 124 -2.40 2.09 -0.30
CA THR A 124 -3.45 2.23 0.73
C THR A 124 -4.81 1.69 0.28
N PRO A 125 -5.26 1.90 -0.98
CA PRO A 125 -6.44 1.21 -1.50
C PRO A 125 -6.29 -0.30 -1.53
N LEU A 126 -5.09 -0.81 -1.86
CA LEU A 126 -4.83 -2.24 -1.89
C LEU A 126 -4.83 -2.84 -0.47
N LEU A 127 -4.28 -2.14 0.53
CA LEU A 127 -4.33 -2.55 1.94
C LEU A 127 -5.77 -2.59 2.46
N LEU A 128 -6.58 -1.59 2.08
CA LEU A 128 -8.00 -1.59 2.39
C LEU A 128 -8.73 -2.70 1.66
N MET A 129 -8.42 -2.95 0.39
CA MET A 129 -9.00 -4.07 -0.36
C MET A 129 -8.75 -5.40 0.37
N ASP A 130 -7.52 -5.67 0.80
CA ASP A 130 -7.18 -6.86 1.58
C ASP A 130 -8.06 -7.01 2.84
N LEU A 131 -8.25 -5.93 3.61
CA LEU A 131 -9.07 -5.95 4.83
C LEU A 131 -10.57 -6.07 4.53
N LEU A 132 -11.11 -5.24 3.63
CA LEU A 132 -12.54 -5.15 3.40
C LEU A 132 -13.07 -6.38 2.64
N LEU A 133 -12.26 -6.98 1.76
CA LEU A 133 -12.57 -8.29 1.17
C LEU A 133 -12.50 -9.41 2.21
N THR A 134 -11.54 -9.36 3.14
CA THR A 134 -11.49 -10.31 4.27
C THR A 134 -12.77 -10.20 5.12
N ALA A 135 -13.28 -8.99 5.32
CA ALA A 135 -14.54 -8.75 6.02
C ALA A 135 -15.79 -9.07 5.17
N ALA A 136 -15.66 -9.43 3.90
CA ALA A 136 -16.77 -9.66 2.98
C ALA A 136 -17.75 -8.46 2.92
N LEU A 137 -17.21 -7.24 2.87
CA LEU A 137 -18.04 -6.04 2.77
C LEU A 137 -18.70 -5.91 1.39
N PRO A 138 -19.91 -5.30 1.31
CA PRO A 138 -20.53 -4.99 0.03
C PRO A 138 -19.64 -4.07 -0.83
N TRP A 139 -19.52 -4.39 -2.12
CA TRP A 139 -18.71 -3.62 -3.07
C TRP A 139 -18.95 -2.10 -3.07
N PRO A 140 -20.20 -1.58 -2.95
CA PRO A 140 -20.41 -0.14 -2.85
C PRO A 140 -19.70 0.49 -1.65
N THR A 141 -19.70 -0.17 -0.49
CA THR A 141 -18.99 0.30 0.70
C THR A 141 -17.48 0.24 0.49
N VAL A 142 -16.97 -0.84 -0.11
CA VAL A 142 -15.53 -0.96 -0.44
C VAL A 142 -15.06 0.19 -1.31
N LEU A 143 -15.78 0.48 -2.40
CA LEU A 143 -15.43 1.56 -3.33
C LEU A 143 -15.51 2.94 -2.67
N PHE A 144 -16.52 3.17 -1.83
CA PHE A 144 -16.65 4.44 -1.12
C PHE A 144 -15.52 4.64 -0.09
N VAL A 145 -15.14 3.59 0.64
CA VAL A 145 -14.04 3.67 1.61
C VAL A 145 -12.71 3.91 0.90
N ILE A 146 -12.47 3.28 -0.25
CA ILE A 146 -11.30 3.58 -1.10
C ILE A 146 -11.32 5.03 -1.58
N LEU A 147 -12.47 5.56 -1.99
CA LEU A 147 -12.56 6.98 -2.38
C LEU A 147 -12.20 7.92 -1.21
N VAL A 148 -12.64 7.61 0.01
CA VAL A 148 -12.31 8.41 1.20
C VAL A 148 -10.82 8.29 1.55
N ASP A 149 -10.22 7.11 1.36
CA ASP A 149 -8.78 6.88 1.48
C ASP A 149 -7.98 7.71 0.46
N GLU A 150 -8.42 7.78 -0.80
CA GLU A 150 -7.81 8.66 -1.80
C GLU A 150 -7.89 10.13 -1.40
N VAL A 151 -9.02 10.58 -0.84
CA VAL A 151 -9.14 11.94 -0.29
C VAL A 151 -8.12 12.17 0.82
N MET A 152 -7.92 11.19 1.70
CA MET A 152 -6.93 11.26 2.77
C MET A 152 -5.50 11.42 2.21
N ILE A 153 -5.09 10.58 1.26
CA ILE A 153 -3.73 10.62 0.71
C ILE A 153 -3.50 11.88 -0.14
N VAL A 154 -4.43 12.23 -1.02
CA VAL A 154 -4.30 13.40 -1.90
C VAL A 154 -4.28 14.69 -1.09
N THR A 155 -5.12 14.83 -0.06
CA THR A 155 -5.05 16.02 0.81
C THR A 155 -3.75 16.06 1.60
N GLY A 156 -3.24 14.92 2.09
CA GLY A 156 -1.92 14.83 2.71
C GLY A 156 -0.79 15.31 1.79
N LEU A 157 -0.80 14.87 0.53
CA LEU A 157 0.18 15.30 -0.49
C LEU A 157 0.09 16.80 -0.76
N VAL A 158 -1.11 17.30 -1.05
CA VAL A 158 -1.31 18.72 -1.33
C VAL A 158 -0.87 19.57 -0.13
N GLY A 159 -1.24 19.16 1.09
CA GLY A 159 -0.78 19.81 2.32
C GLY A 159 0.75 19.84 2.43
N ALA A 160 1.43 18.75 2.11
CA ALA A 160 2.89 18.66 2.18
C ALA A 160 3.59 19.61 1.21
N LEU A 161 2.94 19.95 0.09
CA LEU A 161 3.46 20.84 -0.94
C LEU A 161 3.02 22.30 -0.77
N VAL A 162 2.11 22.60 0.15
CA VAL A 162 1.67 23.97 0.45
C VAL A 162 2.66 24.64 1.40
N THR A 163 3.13 25.83 1.04
CA THR A 163 4.08 26.62 1.84
C THR A 163 3.40 27.45 2.94
N SER A 164 2.15 27.85 2.73
CA SER A 164 1.37 28.67 3.66
C SER A 164 0.70 27.84 4.74
N SER A 165 0.13 28.52 5.75
CA SER A 165 -0.64 27.89 6.82
C SER A 165 -1.91 27.16 6.35
N TYR A 166 -2.32 27.35 5.08
CA TYR A 166 -3.42 26.60 4.47
C TYR A 166 -3.16 25.08 4.44
N LYS A 167 -1.90 24.63 4.57
CA LYS A 167 -1.56 23.21 4.70
C LYS A 167 -2.32 22.50 5.82
N TRP A 168 -2.60 23.21 6.91
CA TRP A 168 -3.32 22.66 8.07
C TRP A 168 -4.80 22.40 7.77
N GLY A 169 -5.39 23.10 6.80
CA GLY A 169 -6.72 22.79 6.28
C GLY A 169 -6.74 21.43 5.59
N TYR A 170 -5.77 21.18 4.70
CA TYR A 170 -5.60 19.88 4.05
C TYR A 170 -5.32 18.76 5.06
N PHE A 171 -4.44 19.00 6.04
CA PHE A 171 -4.19 18.06 7.14
C PHE A 171 -5.47 17.70 7.88
N THR A 172 -6.33 18.69 8.16
CA THR A 172 -7.62 18.48 8.83
C THR A 172 -8.56 17.63 7.99
N PHE A 173 -8.69 17.91 6.69
CA PHE A 173 -9.50 17.09 5.78
C PHE A 173 -9.00 15.65 5.73
N GLY A 174 -7.68 15.45 5.65
CA GLY A 174 -7.07 14.12 5.71
C GLY A 174 -7.36 13.38 7.03
N CYS A 175 -7.26 14.07 8.17
CA CYS A 175 -7.58 13.47 9.47
C CYS A 175 -9.06 13.11 9.61
N VAL A 176 -9.97 13.93 9.08
CA VAL A 176 -11.41 13.61 9.06
C VAL A 176 -11.69 12.37 8.19
N ALA A 177 -11.06 12.29 7.02
CA ALA A 177 -11.14 11.11 6.16
C ALA A 177 -10.58 9.85 6.87
N LEU A 178 -9.43 9.97 7.54
CA LEU A 178 -8.86 8.90 8.36
C LEU A 178 -9.82 8.43 9.46
N CYS A 179 -10.46 9.35 10.18
CA CYS A 179 -11.45 9.00 11.21
C CYS A 179 -12.61 8.17 10.64
N TYR A 180 -13.09 8.48 9.43
CA TYR A 180 -14.11 7.69 8.76
C TYR A 180 -13.61 6.29 8.41
N VAL A 181 -12.42 6.17 7.82
CA VAL A 181 -11.81 4.86 7.50
C VAL A 181 -11.64 4.03 8.77
N LEU A 182 -11.12 4.61 9.85
CA LEU A 182 -10.97 3.94 11.14
C LEU A 182 -12.31 3.48 11.73
N TYR A 183 -13.35 4.31 11.63
CA TYR A 183 -14.70 3.92 12.06
C TYR A 183 -15.18 2.67 11.30
N VAL A 184 -15.02 2.64 9.97
CA VAL A 184 -15.39 1.46 9.16
C VAL A 184 -14.58 0.24 9.56
N LEU A 185 -13.25 0.36 9.72
CA LEU A 185 -12.40 -0.76 10.09
C LEU A 185 -12.71 -1.31 11.49
N ILE A 186 -12.90 -0.44 12.48
CA ILE A 186 -13.06 -0.84 13.89
C ILE A 186 -14.45 -1.41 14.16
N PHE A 187 -15.49 -0.86 13.51
CA PHE A 187 -16.88 -1.21 13.80
C PHE A 187 -17.52 -2.03 12.68
N GLU A 188 -17.70 -1.44 11.50
CA GLU A 188 -18.50 -2.06 10.43
C GLU A 188 -17.82 -3.32 9.88
N ALA A 189 -16.59 -3.21 9.40
CA ALA A 189 -15.84 -4.31 8.82
C ALA A 189 -15.56 -5.42 9.83
N ARG A 190 -15.27 -5.06 11.09
CA ARG A 190 -15.12 -6.03 12.17
C ARG A 190 -16.40 -6.83 12.42
N ASN A 191 -17.56 -6.18 12.42
CA ASN A 191 -18.84 -6.85 12.63
C ASN A 191 -19.15 -7.82 11.49
N HIS A 192 -18.93 -7.41 10.24
CA HIS A 192 -19.09 -8.28 9.08
C HIS A 192 -18.15 -9.50 9.14
N ALA A 193 -16.87 -9.29 9.45
CA ALA A 193 -15.87 -10.36 9.54
C ALA A 193 -16.25 -11.43 10.59
N ASN A 194 -16.79 -11.02 11.74
CA ASN A 194 -17.20 -11.93 12.80
C ASN A 194 -18.38 -12.84 12.40
N VAL A 195 -19.24 -12.41 11.47
CA VAL A 195 -20.35 -13.21 10.95
C VAL A 195 -19.84 -14.29 9.98
N MET A 196 -18.71 -14.07 9.31
CA MET A 196 -18.13 -15.02 8.33
C MET A 196 -17.42 -16.23 8.96
N GLY A 197 -17.21 -16.19 10.27
CA GLY A 197 -16.60 -17.28 11.04
C GLY A 197 -15.54 -16.78 12.02
N LYS A 198 -15.22 -17.62 13.02
CA LYS A 198 -14.23 -17.29 14.05
C LYS A 198 -12.81 -17.12 13.48
N ASP A 199 -12.48 -17.87 12.44
CA ASP A 199 -11.22 -17.78 11.70
C ASP A 199 -11.10 -16.44 10.97
N VAL A 200 -12.10 -16.06 10.18
CA VAL A 200 -12.16 -14.77 9.47
C VAL A 200 -12.13 -13.60 10.44
N GLY A 201 -12.98 -13.63 11.48
CA GLY A 201 -13.02 -12.58 12.51
C GLY A 201 -11.68 -12.41 13.23
N LYS A 202 -10.96 -13.51 13.51
CA LYS A 202 -9.61 -13.46 14.12
C LYS A 202 -8.59 -12.85 13.17
N THR A 203 -8.57 -13.28 11.91
CA THR A 203 -7.65 -12.75 10.88
C THR A 203 -7.87 -11.25 10.68
N PHE A 204 -9.13 -10.83 10.55
CA PHE A 204 -9.49 -9.43 10.45
C PHE A 204 -9.11 -8.64 11.70
N LEU A 205 -9.36 -9.18 12.90
CA LEU A 205 -9.02 -8.49 14.14
C LEU A 205 -7.51 -8.21 14.24
N ILE A 206 -6.66 -9.18 13.91
CA ILE A 206 -5.20 -9.02 13.94
C ILE A 206 -4.76 -7.96 12.93
N CYS A 207 -5.15 -8.11 11.67
CA CYS A 207 -4.68 -7.25 10.59
C CYS A 207 -5.29 -5.85 10.69
N GLY A 208 -6.60 -5.75 10.93
CA GLY A 208 -7.32 -4.50 11.08
C GLY A 208 -6.87 -3.68 12.30
N SER A 209 -6.55 -4.33 13.43
CA SER A 209 -6.00 -3.61 14.59
C SER A 209 -4.60 -3.07 14.34
N LEU A 210 -3.75 -3.85 13.65
CA LEU A 210 -2.42 -3.39 13.24
C LEU A 210 -2.53 -2.17 12.33
N THR A 211 -3.37 -2.24 11.29
CA THR A 211 -3.63 -1.13 10.37
C THR A 211 -4.16 0.09 11.10
N ALA A 212 -5.19 -0.06 11.93
CA ALA A 212 -5.77 1.05 12.68
C ALA A 212 -4.75 1.75 13.59
N LEU A 213 -3.90 0.98 14.28
CA LEU A 213 -2.83 1.53 15.10
C LEU A 213 -1.82 2.30 14.25
N LEU A 214 -1.26 1.67 13.22
CA LEU A 214 -0.23 2.28 12.38
C LEU A 214 -0.74 3.53 11.67
N TRP A 215 -1.96 3.49 11.12
CA TRP A 215 -2.55 4.60 10.36
C TRP A 215 -2.76 5.84 11.23
N THR A 216 -2.98 5.70 12.54
CA THR A 216 -3.00 6.86 13.45
C THR A 216 -1.62 7.49 13.70
N LEU A 217 -0.52 6.77 13.45
CA LEU A 217 0.84 7.28 13.58
C LEU A 217 1.30 8.07 12.35
N TYR A 218 0.78 7.80 11.15
CA TYR A 218 1.12 8.55 9.94
C TYR A 218 0.79 10.06 10.02
N PRO A 219 -0.39 10.52 10.48
CA PRO A 219 -0.64 11.95 10.62
C PRO A 219 0.21 12.59 11.74
N ILE A 220 0.65 11.82 12.73
CA ILE A 220 1.62 12.30 13.74
C ILE A 220 2.98 12.51 13.07
N ALA A 221 3.46 11.55 12.27
CA ALA A 221 4.67 11.69 11.48
C ALA A 221 4.57 12.92 10.56
N TRP A 222 3.44 13.08 9.86
CA TRP A 222 3.19 14.23 9.00
C TRP A 222 3.28 15.56 9.73
N GLY A 223 2.63 15.67 10.89
CA GLY A 223 2.66 16.87 11.73
C GLY A 223 4.06 17.21 12.22
N LEU A 224 4.91 16.21 12.47
CA LEU A 224 6.30 16.40 12.89
C LEU A 224 7.25 16.68 11.72
N CYS A 225 6.92 16.25 10.52
CA CYS A 225 7.78 16.35 9.33
C CYS A 225 7.32 17.49 8.42
N GLU A 226 6.40 17.22 7.49
CA GLU A 226 5.97 18.14 6.44
C GLU A 226 5.20 19.37 6.98
N GLY A 227 4.41 19.18 8.02
CA GLY A 227 3.62 20.25 8.65
C GLY A 227 4.49 21.14 9.54
N GLY A 228 5.07 20.53 10.58
CA GLY A 228 5.74 21.26 11.66
C GLY A 228 7.24 21.47 11.49
N ASN A 229 7.90 20.75 10.57
CA ASN A 229 9.36 20.76 10.40
C ASN A 229 10.10 20.60 11.75
N VAL A 230 9.68 19.62 12.56
CA VAL A 230 10.21 19.37 13.92
C VAL A 230 11.37 18.38 13.88
N ILE A 231 11.32 17.37 13.00
CA ILE A 231 12.35 16.33 12.86
C ILE A 231 13.05 16.40 11.49
N SER A 232 14.28 15.92 11.39
CA SER A 232 15.08 15.99 10.15
C SER A 232 14.51 15.08 9.06
N SER A 233 14.90 15.31 7.80
CA SER A 233 14.51 14.43 6.68
C SER A 233 15.01 12.99 6.86
N ASP A 234 16.17 12.79 7.50
CA ASP A 234 16.63 11.45 7.93
C ASP A 234 15.73 10.81 9.00
N SER A 235 15.24 11.61 9.95
CA SER A 235 14.35 11.12 11.01
C SER A 235 12.98 10.78 10.44
N GLU A 236 12.49 11.57 9.48
CA GLU A 236 11.30 11.28 8.68
C GLU A 236 11.45 9.96 7.92
N ALA A 237 12.61 9.74 7.26
CA ALA A 237 12.91 8.51 6.54
C ALA A 237 12.81 7.28 7.46
N ILE A 238 13.38 7.36 8.67
CA ILE A 238 13.29 6.32 9.69
C ILE A 238 11.84 6.11 10.13
N PHE A 239 11.12 7.20 10.46
CA PHE A 239 9.77 7.09 11.00
C PHE A 239 8.82 6.44 10.00
N TYR A 240 8.67 7.01 8.80
CA TYR A 240 7.81 6.41 7.78
C TYR A 240 8.31 5.03 7.33
N GLY A 241 9.63 4.82 7.24
CA GLY A 241 10.21 3.53 6.88
C GLY A 241 9.83 2.43 7.87
N ILE A 242 9.89 2.69 9.18
CA ILE A 242 9.46 1.74 10.20
C ILE A 242 7.96 1.46 10.07
N LEU A 243 7.14 2.51 9.96
CA LEU A 243 5.69 2.34 9.81
C LEU A 243 5.34 1.47 8.60
N ASP A 244 5.98 1.72 7.45
CA ASP A 244 5.75 0.98 6.22
C ASP A 244 6.22 -0.47 6.29
N LEU A 245 7.33 -0.76 6.97
CA LEU A 245 7.77 -2.14 7.23
C LEU A 245 6.72 -2.92 8.02
N PHE A 246 6.01 -2.29 8.96
CA PHE A 246 4.91 -2.95 9.66
C PHE A 246 3.62 -3.00 8.81
N ALA A 247 3.29 -1.91 8.12
CA ALA A 247 2.03 -1.76 7.39
C ALA A 247 1.97 -2.58 6.11
N LYS A 248 3.12 -2.96 5.52
CA LYS A 248 3.19 -3.63 4.23
C LYS A 248 3.67 -5.09 4.36
N PRO A 249 4.95 -5.41 4.59
CA PRO A 249 5.40 -6.80 4.62
C PRO A 249 4.96 -7.56 5.88
N VAL A 250 4.97 -6.94 7.07
CA VAL A 250 4.49 -7.63 8.29
C VAL A 250 2.98 -7.85 8.22
N PHE A 251 2.21 -6.81 7.86
CA PHE A 251 0.78 -6.93 7.58
C PHE A 251 0.50 -8.06 6.58
N GLY A 252 1.20 -8.06 5.44
CA GLY A 252 1.03 -9.05 4.39
C GLY A 252 1.29 -10.48 4.84
N ALA A 253 2.35 -10.69 5.62
CA ALA A 253 2.66 -11.99 6.20
C ALA A 253 1.58 -12.47 7.17
N LEU A 254 1.06 -11.57 8.03
CA LEU A 254 -0.03 -11.87 8.95
C LEU A 254 -1.34 -12.19 8.22
N LEU A 255 -1.64 -11.43 7.16
CA LEU A 255 -2.84 -11.63 6.34
C LEU A 255 -2.80 -12.99 5.64
N ILE A 256 -1.72 -13.30 4.92
CA ILE A 256 -1.56 -14.59 4.22
C ILE A 256 -1.58 -15.74 5.22
N TRP A 257 -0.95 -15.59 6.38
CA TRP A 257 -1.01 -16.60 7.44
C TRP A 257 -2.43 -16.80 7.98
N GLY A 258 -3.16 -15.72 8.22
CA GLY A 258 -4.54 -15.76 8.71
C GLY A 258 -5.54 -16.32 7.69
N HIS A 259 -5.25 -16.20 6.39
CA HIS A 259 -6.05 -16.80 5.32
C HIS A 259 -5.74 -18.27 5.06
N LYS A 260 -4.80 -18.90 5.78
CA LYS A 260 -4.58 -20.34 5.69
C LYS A 260 -5.83 -21.11 6.11
N GLY A 261 -6.56 -21.64 5.13
CA GLY A 261 -7.79 -22.40 5.35
C GLY A 261 -9.09 -21.60 5.18
N ILE A 262 -9.00 -20.31 4.86
CA ILE A 262 -10.17 -19.50 4.46
C ILE A 262 -10.30 -19.61 2.94
N ASP A 263 -11.41 -20.17 2.47
CA ASP A 263 -11.70 -20.20 1.04
C ASP A 263 -12.25 -18.84 0.59
N PRO A 264 -11.68 -18.18 -0.45
CA PRO A 264 -12.21 -16.92 -0.97
C PRO A 264 -13.70 -16.97 -1.31
N ALA A 265 -14.24 -18.12 -1.72
CA ALA A 265 -15.67 -18.28 -1.99
C ALA A 265 -16.55 -18.01 -0.75
N ARG A 266 -16.06 -18.31 0.47
CA ARG A 266 -16.77 -17.99 1.73
C ARG A 266 -16.90 -16.48 1.95
N LEU A 267 -16.03 -15.69 1.33
CA LEU A 267 -16.02 -14.24 1.41
C LEU A 267 -16.82 -13.60 0.26
N GLY A 268 -17.52 -14.42 -0.54
CA GLY A 268 -18.27 -13.97 -1.72
C GLY A 268 -17.40 -13.75 -2.96
N LEU A 269 -16.15 -14.21 -2.96
CA LEU A 269 -15.21 -14.04 -4.08
C LEU A 269 -15.24 -15.27 -5.00
N ASN A 270 -16.11 -15.23 -6.00
CA ASN A 270 -16.23 -16.28 -7.01
C ASN A 270 -15.32 -15.98 -8.21
N ILE A 271 -14.08 -16.49 -8.16
CA ILE A 271 -13.06 -16.29 -9.21
C ILE A 271 -13.13 -17.47 -10.19
N HIS A 272 -13.55 -17.19 -11.43
CA HIS A 272 -13.65 -18.19 -12.50
C HIS A 272 -12.30 -18.34 -13.22
N ASP A 273 -11.93 -19.57 -13.57
CA ASP A 273 -10.76 -19.88 -14.40
C ASP A 273 -11.19 -20.51 -15.73
N TYR A 274 -10.38 -20.36 -16.78
CA TYR A 274 -10.76 -20.78 -18.15
C TYR A 274 -11.02 -22.30 -18.26
N ASP A 275 -10.29 -23.11 -17.49
CA ASP A 275 -10.40 -24.58 -17.49
C ASP A 275 -11.80 -25.08 -17.06
N GLU A 276 -12.56 -24.29 -16.29
CA GLU A 276 -13.94 -24.65 -15.89
C GLU A 276 -14.91 -24.60 -17.07
N LYS A 277 -14.74 -23.64 -17.99
CA LYS A 277 -15.56 -23.56 -19.21
C LYS A 277 -15.21 -24.69 -20.17
N ASP A 278 -13.94 -25.04 -20.30
CA ASP A 278 -13.50 -26.12 -21.17
C ASP A 278 -13.97 -27.49 -20.67
N MET A 279 -13.99 -27.73 -19.35
CA MET A 279 -14.59 -28.94 -18.78
C MET A 279 -16.12 -28.97 -18.93
N ALA A 280 -16.81 -27.86 -18.75
CA ALA A 280 -18.27 -27.78 -18.94
C ALA A 280 -18.69 -27.98 -20.41
N ILE A 281 -17.90 -27.45 -21.36
CA ILE A 281 -18.10 -27.63 -22.81
C ILE A 281 -17.77 -29.07 -23.22
N ASN A 282 -16.67 -29.64 -22.74
CA ASN A 282 -16.30 -31.02 -23.03
C ASN A 282 -17.30 -32.04 -22.46
N ASN A 283 -17.83 -31.81 -21.25
CA ASN A 283 -18.89 -32.68 -20.70
C ASN A 283 -20.20 -32.62 -21.48
N LYS A 284 -20.59 -31.45 -22.02
CA LYS A 284 -21.75 -31.33 -22.91
C LYS A 284 -21.56 -32.10 -24.23
N ASN A 285 -20.35 -32.08 -24.79
CA ASN A 285 -20.03 -32.78 -26.03
C ASN A 285 -19.83 -34.30 -25.83
N GLY A 286 -19.45 -34.74 -24.63
CA GLY A 286 -19.31 -36.16 -24.28
C GLY A 286 -20.64 -36.86 -23.99
N ALA A 287 -21.64 -36.13 -23.45
CA ALA A 287 -22.95 -36.69 -23.12
C ALA A 287 -23.89 -36.88 -24.34
N SER A 288 -23.61 -36.24 -25.48
CA SER A 288 -24.47 -36.31 -26.67
C SER A 288 -24.17 -37.47 -27.63
N ASN A 289 -23.15 -38.30 -27.35
CA ASN A 289 -22.68 -39.34 -28.29
C ASN A 289 -22.93 -40.79 -27.84
N GLY A 290 -23.75 -41.04 -26.82
CA GLY A 290 -23.88 -42.37 -26.22
C GLY A 290 -25.31 -42.82 -25.94
N THR A 291 -26.15 -42.99 -26.96
CA THR A 291 -27.29 -43.94 -26.95
C THR A 291 -27.85 -44.09 -28.36
N ASN A 292 -27.49 -45.18 -29.03
CA ASN A 292 -28.21 -45.77 -30.16
C ASN A 292 -27.89 -47.28 -30.18
N ASP A 293 -28.31 -48.00 -29.14
CA ASP A 293 -28.39 -49.46 -29.20
C ASP A 293 -29.86 -49.86 -29.24
N ALA A 294 -30.24 -50.45 -30.38
CA ALA A 294 -31.57 -50.92 -30.70
C ALA A 294 -31.97 -52.11 -29.80
N VAL A 295 -33.12 -52.00 -29.13
CA VAL A 295 -33.75 -53.11 -28.42
C VAL A 295 -34.71 -53.82 -29.39
N GLN A 296 -34.41 -55.10 -29.61
CA GLN A 296 -35.16 -56.04 -30.43
C GLN A 296 -36.40 -56.54 -29.68
N GLU A 297 -37.57 -56.41 -30.32
CA GLU A 297 -38.90 -56.77 -29.79
C GLU A 297 -39.10 -58.30 -29.83
N PRO A 298 -39.64 -58.96 -28.78
CA PRO A 298 -40.08 -60.34 -28.88
C PRO A 298 -41.58 -60.44 -29.23
N ALA A 299 -41.89 -61.37 -30.13
CA ALA A 299 -43.24 -61.71 -30.57
C ALA A 299 -44.10 -62.31 -29.46
N THR A 300 -45.39 -62.00 -29.47
CA THR A 300 -46.43 -62.82 -28.82
C THR A 300 -47.63 -63.02 -29.74
N VAL A 301 -48.08 -64.27 -29.73
CA VAL A 301 -49.22 -64.91 -30.42
C VAL A 301 -50.56 -64.30 -30.03
#